data_AF-A0A2G6KUG3-F1
#
_entry.id   AF-A0A2G6KUG3-F1
#
_cell.length_a   1.000
_cell.length_b   1.000
_cell.length_c   1.000
_cell.angle_alpha   90.00
_cell.angle_beta   90.00
_cell.angle_gamma   90.00
#
_symmetry.space_group_name_H-M   'P 1'
#
loop_
_entity.id
_entity.type
_entity.pdbx_description
1 polymer ?
#
loop_
_entity_poly.entity_id
_entity_poly.type
_entity_poly.pdbx_seq_one_letter_code
_entity_poly.pdbx_strand_id
1 'polypeptide(L)'
;MTVAIGETATFDVTVTLPDGNVDDAVLQVLLPDIGVSVTPVSSQIISVGSDLTIGSGLGAGAAGSACTPPSPTCLAWDLGDVANANGPGPNTIVVRVVAMVNDNPDNTEADVGLPVVARLESQQSDGTPNAPLLDNTAFDIVVPELSIEKLTGNGTDVAQVAAADVHRFTLTVSNPAAESSATAQNVQVSDVLNADMLWVDNANVTSTCPGFAIAASPADGTTGTAQFTMTNLALNSNCTIAYDVRISNTVVSPGSYSNTATVSWDSTTGSGQNRARSATDSATLQTVNGAAITKTVHSTSVVSTDESQHTAGVTDATIGEEIEYFLTMTFDEGDTNNVELRDTLQDDAAGVLQYLSASVYSVGGNITVSSPTPVVAGNSVTFAFGDVSNTPDGLNDTNDQIVVRVTARVVNDPRNVDGDVLNNAAVLTFDGAPAGGISSSVDVDVVSPALNLSNDYSDFSDGTATVSLTLENTGTADAYQSVITETFDASIFDVNSITATTIPAGYELVVSEAGGIITVTLQTLGDETDPAQVLSPGETANFEFTIDLLPGASATSITSTADASATTLPGDDATAQANERTVTASDPANLGIPALSAAKTVVDDNGGNVEPGDVLTYTITVNNTGGGAATNV
;
A
#
# COMPACT_ATOMS: atom_id res chain seq x y z
N MET A 1 23.67 12.81 -57.98
CA MET A 1 22.51 13.67 -57.65
C MET A 1 21.67 12.89 -56.66
N THR A 2 21.09 13.53 -55.64
CA THR A 2 20.16 12.86 -54.71
C THR A 2 18.74 13.36 -54.96
N VAL A 3 17.75 12.48 -54.85
CA VAL A 3 16.34 12.78 -55.14
C VAL A 3 15.47 12.12 -54.09
N ALA A 4 14.64 12.89 -53.40
CA ALA A 4 13.70 12.30 -52.45
C ALA A 4 12.50 11.67 -53.16
N ILE A 5 11.83 10.75 -52.47
CA ILE A 5 10.57 10.19 -52.97
C ILE A 5 9.53 11.30 -53.13
N GLY A 6 8.89 11.35 -54.30
CA GLY A 6 7.97 12.39 -54.71
C GLY A 6 8.63 13.58 -55.41
N GLU A 7 9.96 13.67 -55.45
CA GLU A 7 10.69 14.70 -56.19
C GLU A 7 10.94 14.31 -57.64
N THR A 8 11.29 15.31 -58.45
CA THR A 8 11.66 15.13 -59.86
C THR A 8 13.15 15.36 -60.10
N ALA A 9 13.75 14.47 -60.89
CA ALA A 9 15.07 14.65 -61.47
C ALA A 9 14.96 15.15 -62.91
N THR A 10 15.88 16.04 -63.32
CA THR A 10 15.96 16.54 -64.69
C THR A 10 17.28 16.12 -65.32
N PHE A 11 17.20 15.48 -66.48
CA PHE A 11 18.33 14.96 -67.24
C PHE A 11 18.37 15.64 -68.61
N ASP A 12 19.49 16.29 -68.93
CA ASP A 12 19.76 16.83 -70.26
C ASP A 12 20.73 15.90 -70.99
N VAL A 13 20.34 15.44 -72.17
CA VAL A 13 21.18 14.62 -73.05
C VAL A 13 21.60 15.45 -74.24
N THR A 14 22.91 15.62 -74.43
CA THR A 14 23.47 16.37 -75.55
C THR A 14 24.11 15.41 -76.54
N VAL A 15 23.52 15.29 -77.72
CA VAL A 15 24.08 14.55 -78.85
C VAL A 15 24.89 15.50 -79.69
N THR A 16 26.17 15.20 -79.94
CA THR A 16 27.02 15.94 -80.87
C THR A 16 27.26 15.09 -82.11
N LEU A 17 26.95 15.62 -83.29
CA LEU A 17 27.10 14.91 -84.55
C LEU A 17 28.33 15.44 -85.31
N PRO A 18 29.13 14.57 -85.95
CA PRO A 18 30.19 15.00 -86.84
C PRO A 18 29.59 15.64 -88.10
N ASP A 19 30.38 16.41 -88.82
CA ASP A 19 30.00 16.92 -90.15
C ASP A 19 29.69 15.74 -91.10
N GLY A 20 28.61 15.83 -91.87
CA GLY A 20 28.12 14.76 -92.74
C GLY A 20 26.73 14.25 -92.35
N ASN A 21 26.32 13.13 -92.95
CA ASN A 21 25.01 12.52 -92.69
C ASN A 21 25.14 11.37 -91.69
N VAL A 22 24.21 11.30 -90.76
CA VAL A 22 23.99 10.15 -89.88
C VAL A 22 22.63 9.56 -90.26
N ASP A 23 22.65 8.35 -90.82
CA ASP A 23 21.44 7.71 -91.33
C ASP A 23 20.70 6.97 -90.20
N ASP A 24 19.36 7.00 -90.23
CA ASP A 24 18.46 6.32 -89.29
C ASP A 24 18.81 6.48 -87.80
N ALA A 25 19.02 7.73 -87.35
CA ALA A 25 19.37 8.03 -85.97
C ALA A 25 18.17 7.93 -85.01
N VAL A 26 18.30 7.14 -83.95
CA VAL A 26 17.29 7.02 -82.88
C VAL A 26 17.95 7.25 -81.53
N LEU A 27 17.54 8.32 -80.84
CA LEU A 27 17.98 8.61 -79.48
C LEU A 27 16.98 8.01 -78.47
N GLN A 28 17.46 7.16 -77.59
CA GLN A 28 16.71 6.55 -76.48
C GLN A 28 17.26 7.05 -75.15
N VAL A 29 16.37 7.31 -74.19
CA VAL A 29 16.71 7.55 -72.79
C VAL A 29 15.98 6.53 -71.93
N LEU A 30 16.76 5.70 -71.23
CA LEU A 30 16.29 4.64 -70.36
C LEU A 30 16.41 5.11 -68.90
N LEU A 31 15.27 5.23 -68.23
CA LEU A 31 15.19 5.40 -66.78
C LEU A 31 15.29 4.02 -66.10
N PRO A 32 15.79 3.97 -64.87
CA PRO A 32 15.95 2.70 -64.15
C PRO A 32 14.56 2.10 -63.83
N ASP A 33 14.43 0.78 -64.02
CA ASP A 33 13.14 0.07 -63.95
C ASP A 33 13.20 -1.28 -63.22
N ILE A 34 14.39 -1.67 -62.73
CA ILE A 34 14.59 -2.90 -61.96
C ILE A 34 14.75 -2.53 -60.49
N GLY A 35 13.82 -3.02 -59.65
CA GLY A 35 13.85 -2.80 -58.21
C GLY A 35 13.61 -1.35 -57.78
N VAL A 36 13.14 -0.50 -58.71
CA VAL A 36 12.87 0.92 -58.47
C VAL A 36 11.69 1.37 -59.32
N SER A 37 10.94 2.35 -58.84
CA SER A 37 9.79 2.94 -59.54
C SER A 37 10.02 4.41 -59.86
N VAL A 38 10.29 4.68 -61.14
CA VAL A 38 10.50 6.03 -61.67
C VAL A 38 9.59 6.23 -62.87
N THR A 39 8.91 7.37 -62.94
CA THR A 39 8.01 7.71 -64.06
C THR A 39 8.48 8.96 -64.78
N PRO A 40 8.62 8.95 -66.12
CA PRO A 40 8.85 10.19 -66.86
C PRO A 40 7.64 11.12 -66.72
N VAL A 41 7.88 12.35 -66.27
CA VAL A 41 6.87 13.41 -66.11
C VAL A 41 6.76 14.25 -67.37
N SER A 42 7.89 14.61 -67.97
CA SER A 42 7.93 15.35 -69.23
C SER A 42 9.20 15.03 -70.01
N SER A 43 9.13 15.16 -71.33
CA SER A 43 10.27 15.01 -72.21
C SER A 43 10.12 15.95 -73.41
N GLN A 44 11.23 16.54 -73.86
CA GLN A 44 11.23 17.40 -75.04
C GLN A 44 12.62 17.58 -75.64
N ILE A 45 12.69 17.79 -76.94
CA ILE A 45 13.87 18.38 -77.59
C ILE A 45 13.95 19.84 -77.16
N ILE A 46 15.03 20.24 -76.51
CA ILE A 46 15.29 21.62 -76.07
C ILE A 46 15.82 22.46 -77.24
N SER A 47 16.77 21.92 -77.99
CA SER A 47 17.39 22.62 -79.12
C SER A 47 17.89 21.64 -80.17
N VAL A 48 17.79 22.06 -81.43
CA VAL A 48 18.45 21.45 -82.58
C VAL A 48 19.39 22.49 -83.16
N GLY A 49 20.65 22.10 -83.38
CA GLY A 49 21.65 22.94 -84.01
C GLY A 49 21.21 23.48 -85.37
N SER A 50 21.53 24.74 -85.67
CA SER A 50 21.15 25.38 -86.94
C SER A 50 21.74 24.71 -88.17
N ASP A 51 22.83 23.97 -87.99
CA ASP A 51 23.55 23.26 -89.05
C ASP A 51 22.99 21.84 -89.26
N LEU A 52 22.07 21.41 -88.37
CA LEU A 52 21.40 20.12 -88.42
C LEU A 52 20.04 20.21 -89.13
N THR A 53 19.81 19.28 -90.05
CA THR A 53 18.50 19.01 -90.64
C THR A 53 18.05 17.62 -90.24
N ILE A 54 16.95 17.51 -89.49
CA ILE A 54 16.39 16.25 -88.97
C ILE A 54 15.38 15.68 -89.98
N GLY A 55 15.66 14.51 -90.54
CA GLY A 55 14.85 13.88 -91.59
C GLY A 55 13.44 13.50 -91.14
N SER A 56 13.23 13.19 -89.86
CA SER A 56 11.90 12.95 -89.29
C SER A 56 11.07 14.23 -89.08
N GLY A 57 11.67 15.41 -89.22
CA GLY A 57 11.02 16.70 -89.00
C GLY A 57 10.83 17.07 -87.52
N LEU A 58 11.37 16.28 -86.58
CA LEU A 58 11.36 16.64 -85.16
C LEU A 58 12.22 17.90 -84.92
N GLY A 59 11.70 18.81 -84.12
CA GLY A 59 12.36 20.07 -83.76
C GLY A 59 12.20 20.39 -82.28
N ALA A 60 12.64 21.57 -81.86
CA ALA A 60 12.48 22.02 -80.48
C ALA A 60 11.01 21.96 -80.03
N GLY A 61 10.79 21.42 -78.83
CA GLY A 61 9.47 21.14 -78.24
C GLY A 61 8.91 19.75 -78.54
N ALA A 62 9.53 18.96 -79.42
CA ALA A 62 9.06 17.61 -79.70
C ALA A 62 9.28 16.66 -78.51
N ALA A 63 8.20 16.05 -78.02
CA ALA A 63 8.25 15.08 -76.93
C ALA A 63 8.77 13.72 -77.40
N GLY A 64 9.38 12.97 -76.48
CA GLY A 64 9.79 11.59 -76.73
C GLY A 64 8.59 10.67 -76.81
N SER A 65 8.66 9.70 -77.71
CA SER A 65 7.70 8.59 -77.81
C SER A 65 8.14 7.41 -76.94
N ALA A 66 7.29 6.39 -76.76
CA ALA A 66 7.73 5.15 -76.12
C ALA A 66 8.76 4.43 -76.99
N CYS A 67 9.77 3.81 -76.38
CA CYS A 67 10.70 2.96 -77.10
C CYS A 67 10.02 1.77 -77.79
N THR A 68 10.72 1.10 -78.71
CA THR A 68 10.26 -0.14 -79.33
C THR A 68 11.22 -1.28 -78.97
N PRO A 69 10.76 -2.34 -78.27
CA PRO A 69 9.41 -2.55 -77.75
C PRO A 69 9.02 -1.53 -76.65
N PRO A 70 7.72 -1.24 -76.46
CA PRO A 70 7.24 -0.28 -75.47
C PRO A 70 7.71 -0.61 -74.05
N SER A 71 8.32 0.37 -73.38
CA SER A 71 8.63 0.35 -71.95
C SER A 71 8.21 1.68 -71.32
N PRO A 72 7.57 1.68 -70.12
CA PRO A 72 7.11 2.90 -69.46
C PRO A 72 8.25 3.80 -68.97
N THR A 73 9.47 3.26 -68.86
CA THR A 73 10.67 3.96 -68.40
C THR A 73 11.61 4.33 -69.54
N CYS A 74 11.22 4.06 -70.80
CA CYS A 74 12.06 4.32 -71.97
C CYS A 74 11.40 5.32 -72.91
N LEU A 75 12.11 6.42 -73.18
CA LEU A 75 11.70 7.47 -74.11
C LEU A 75 12.58 7.44 -75.35
N ALA A 76 12.00 7.59 -76.54
CA ALA A 76 12.70 7.56 -77.82
C ALA A 76 12.32 8.75 -78.72
N TRP A 77 13.33 9.30 -79.37
CA TRP A 77 13.20 10.23 -80.49
C TRP A 77 13.79 9.58 -81.73
N ASP A 78 12.92 9.24 -82.67
CA ASP A 78 13.33 8.82 -84.01
C ASP A 78 13.66 10.07 -84.83
N LEU A 79 14.94 10.34 -84.99
CA LEU A 79 15.46 11.51 -85.72
C LEU A 79 15.50 11.24 -87.24
N GLY A 80 15.38 9.99 -87.66
CA GLY A 80 15.63 9.56 -89.04
C GLY A 80 17.02 9.95 -89.53
N ASP A 81 17.14 10.27 -90.81
CA ASP A 81 18.41 10.74 -91.37
C ASP A 81 18.71 12.16 -90.89
N VAL A 82 19.84 12.36 -90.22
CA VAL A 82 20.28 13.66 -89.73
C VAL A 82 21.44 14.16 -90.58
N ALA A 83 21.23 15.24 -91.32
CA ALA A 83 22.27 15.90 -92.09
C ALA A 83 22.90 17.03 -91.26
N ASN A 84 24.22 17.00 -91.09
CA ASN A 84 25.00 18.05 -90.46
C ASN A 84 25.88 18.76 -91.50
N ALA A 85 25.63 20.05 -91.72
CA ALA A 85 26.35 20.85 -92.70
C ALA A 85 27.82 21.07 -92.30
N ASN A 86 28.73 21.08 -93.28
CA ASN A 86 30.14 21.41 -93.04
C ASN A 86 30.27 22.87 -92.57
N GLY A 87 30.64 23.10 -91.31
CA GLY A 87 30.73 24.46 -90.76
C GLY A 87 31.04 24.52 -89.26
N PRO A 88 31.31 25.72 -88.73
CA PRO A 88 31.57 25.92 -87.30
C PRO A 88 30.28 26.11 -86.47
N GLY A 89 29.09 25.87 -87.03
CA GLY A 89 27.84 26.08 -86.31
C GLY A 89 27.58 25.03 -85.23
N PRO A 90 26.48 25.16 -84.48
CA PRO A 90 26.14 24.22 -83.44
C PRO A 90 25.72 22.88 -84.05
N ASN A 91 26.50 21.83 -83.77
CA ASN A 91 26.27 20.47 -84.27
C ASN A 91 25.58 19.57 -83.24
N THR A 92 24.72 20.15 -82.40
CA THR A 92 24.15 19.46 -81.23
C THR A 92 22.63 19.37 -81.26
N ILE A 93 22.12 18.26 -80.74
CA ILE A 93 20.72 18.08 -80.36
C ILE A 93 20.70 17.91 -78.84
N VAL A 94 19.90 18.72 -78.15
CA VAL A 94 19.74 18.62 -76.70
C VAL A 94 18.31 18.18 -76.41
N VAL A 95 18.14 17.09 -75.68
CA VAL A 95 16.83 16.65 -75.17
C VAL A 95 16.82 16.70 -73.65
N ARG A 96 15.67 17.01 -73.07
CA ARG A 96 15.45 17.04 -71.63
C ARG A 96 14.42 16.01 -71.25
N VAL A 97 14.72 15.22 -70.22
CA VAL A 97 13.78 14.31 -69.56
C VAL A 97 13.65 14.74 -68.11
N VAL A 98 12.41 14.95 -67.66
CA VAL A 98 12.09 15.12 -66.24
C VAL A 98 11.40 13.86 -65.77
N ALA A 99 11.90 13.22 -64.72
CA ALA A 99 11.36 11.99 -64.17
C ALA A 99 11.09 12.14 -62.67
N MET A 100 10.03 11.49 -62.17
CA MET A 100 9.62 11.51 -60.76
C MET A 100 9.92 10.18 -60.09
N VAL A 101 10.47 10.24 -58.88
CA VAL A 101 10.59 9.06 -58.02
C VAL A 101 9.23 8.83 -57.35
N ASN A 102 8.57 7.73 -57.66
CA ASN A 102 7.21 7.48 -57.18
C ASN A 102 7.20 7.05 -55.70
N ASP A 103 6.10 7.26 -54.99
CA ASP A 103 5.87 6.53 -53.75
C ASP A 103 5.57 5.05 -54.07
N ASN A 104 6.61 4.23 -54.02
CA ASN A 104 6.52 2.80 -54.24
C ASN A 104 7.43 2.07 -53.23
N PRO A 105 6.96 1.03 -52.54
CA PRO A 105 7.77 0.26 -51.59
C PRO A 105 9.15 -0.19 -52.09
N ASP A 106 9.32 -0.37 -53.40
CA ASP A 106 10.60 -0.71 -54.02
C ASP A 106 11.65 0.40 -53.89
N ASN A 107 11.22 1.68 -53.83
CA ASN A 107 12.11 2.82 -53.63
C ASN A 107 12.49 2.95 -52.16
N THR A 108 13.77 2.83 -51.84
CA THR A 108 14.35 2.80 -50.48
C THR A 108 15.64 3.63 -50.40
N GLU A 109 16.21 3.85 -49.21
CA GLU A 109 17.54 4.47 -49.08
C GLU A 109 18.69 3.62 -49.69
N ALA A 110 18.45 2.34 -49.97
CA ALA A 110 19.45 1.46 -50.55
C ALA A 110 19.65 1.67 -52.06
N ASP A 111 18.73 2.41 -52.70
CA ASP A 111 18.75 2.65 -54.14
C ASP A 111 19.73 3.77 -54.52
N VAL A 112 21.01 3.40 -54.49
CA VAL A 112 22.15 4.26 -54.83
C VAL A 112 22.70 3.92 -56.21
N GLY A 113 23.17 4.93 -56.95
CA GLY A 113 23.80 4.78 -58.25
C GLY A 113 22.84 4.35 -59.36
N LEU A 114 21.56 4.71 -59.28
CA LEU A 114 20.53 4.33 -60.26
C LEU A 114 20.83 4.94 -61.63
N PRO A 115 21.10 4.11 -62.66
CA PRO A 115 21.58 4.61 -63.94
C PRO A 115 20.42 5.19 -64.78
N VAL A 116 20.69 6.34 -65.40
CA VAL A 116 19.92 6.86 -66.54
C VAL A 116 20.82 6.78 -67.76
N VAL A 117 20.40 5.99 -68.75
CA VAL A 117 21.23 5.66 -69.91
C VAL A 117 20.67 6.36 -71.14
N ALA A 118 21.49 7.22 -71.76
CA ALA A 118 21.26 7.71 -73.11
C ALA A 118 21.91 6.75 -74.11
N ARG A 119 21.15 6.34 -75.12
CA ARG A 119 21.57 5.42 -76.17
C ARG A 119 21.23 6.00 -77.53
N LEU A 120 22.23 6.26 -78.36
CA LEU A 120 22.04 6.67 -79.75
C LEU A 120 22.34 5.49 -80.68
N GLU A 121 21.32 5.06 -81.40
CA GLU A 121 21.43 4.10 -82.51
C GLU A 121 21.50 4.86 -83.84
N SER A 122 22.22 4.31 -84.81
CA SER A 122 22.30 4.84 -86.19
C SER A 122 22.70 3.72 -87.15
N GLN A 123 22.60 3.97 -88.44
CA GLN A 123 23.04 3.05 -89.49
C GLN A 123 24.19 3.62 -90.33
N GLN A 124 24.94 2.73 -90.96
CA GLN A 124 25.79 3.06 -92.09
C GLN A 124 24.93 3.22 -93.34
N SER A 125 25.49 3.86 -94.36
CA SER A 125 24.78 4.13 -95.63
C SER A 125 24.39 2.89 -96.43
N ASP A 126 24.91 1.71 -96.07
CA ASP A 126 24.51 0.41 -96.64
C ASP A 126 23.41 -0.31 -95.83
N GLY A 127 22.88 0.35 -94.78
CA GLY A 127 21.85 -0.16 -93.89
C GLY A 127 22.37 -1.06 -92.75
N THR A 128 23.68 -1.21 -92.59
CA THR A 128 24.22 -1.93 -91.43
C THR A 128 24.18 -1.06 -90.15
N PRO A 129 23.68 -1.57 -89.01
CA PRO A 129 23.68 -0.81 -87.76
C PRO A 129 25.09 -0.45 -87.29
N ASN A 130 25.28 0.79 -86.85
CA ASN A 130 26.46 1.20 -86.10
C ASN A 130 26.42 0.63 -84.69
N ALA A 131 27.59 0.51 -84.05
CA ALA A 131 27.63 0.26 -82.61
C ALA A 131 26.92 1.42 -81.87
N PRO A 132 25.98 1.14 -80.95
CA PRO A 132 25.27 2.19 -80.25
C PRO A 132 26.22 3.02 -79.40
N LEU A 133 26.05 4.34 -79.43
CA LEU A 133 26.75 5.24 -78.52
C LEU A 133 25.97 5.30 -77.22
N LEU A 134 26.66 5.08 -76.11
CA LEU A 134 26.09 5.09 -74.77
C LEU A 134 26.73 6.20 -73.95
N ASP A 135 25.90 6.94 -73.24
CA ASP A 135 26.32 7.79 -72.14
C ASP A 135 25.39 7.53 -70.96
N ASN A 136 25.90 7.62 -69.74
CA ASN A 136 25.07 7.43 -68.57
C ASN A 136 25.40 8.42 -67.47
N THR A 137 24.38 8.67 -66.68
CA THR A 137 24.53 9.35 -65.39
C THR A 137 23.77 8.54 -64.34
N ALA A 138 23.92 8.90 -63.08
CA ALA A 138 23.21 8.21 -62.01
C ALA A 138 22.71 9.18 -60.95
N PHE A 139 21.65 8.77 -60.26
CA PHE A 139 21.13 9.44 -59.09
C PHE A 139 20.88 8.44 -57.96
N ASP A 140 20.82 8.96 -56.75
CA ASP A 140 20.53 8.19 -55.54
C ASP A 140 19.15 8.59 -55.03
N ILE A 141 18.35 7.63 -54.60
CA ILE A 141 17.13 7.92 -53.85
C ILE A 141 17.53 8.17 -52.39
N VAL A 142 16.99 9.25 -51.83
CA VAL A 142 17.14 9.55 -50.40
C VAL A 142 15.78 9.55 -49.72
N VAL A 143 15.72 9.05 -48.50
CA VAL A 143 14.50 9.02 -47.69
C VAL A 143 14.79 9.48 -46.27
N PRO A 144 13.88 10.27 -45.68
CA PRO A 144 13.97 10.60 -44.27
C PRO A 144 13.37 9.49 -43.41
N GLU A 145 14.05 9.13 -42.33
CA GLU A 145 13.55 8.24 -41.28
C GLU A 145 13.71 8.94 -39.93
N LEU A 146 12.61 9.17 -39.22
CA LEU A 146 12.63 9.81 -37.90
C LEU A 146 12.39 8.79 -36.79
N SER A 147 13.00 9.04 -35.65
CA SER A 147 12.64 8.41 -34.38
C SER A 147 12.13 9.46 -33.39
N ILE A 148 11.31 9.01 -32.45
CA ILE A 148 10.86 9.81 -31.31
C ILE A 148 11.21 9.04 -30.03
N GLU A 149 11.73 9.75 -29.05
CA GLU A 149 11.93 9.26 -27.69
C GLU A 149 11.09 10.13 -26.75
N LYS A 150 10.36 9.52 -25.84
CA LYS A 150 9.49 10.16 -24.87
C LYS A 150 9.94 9.78 -23.47
N LEU A 151 10.37 10.77 -22.71
CA LEU A 151 10.84 10.60 -21.35
C LEU A 151 9.97 11.39 -20.37
N THR A 152 9.87 10.85 -19.17
CA THR A 152 9.32 11.50 -17.98
C THR A 152 10.33 12.49 -17.41
N GLY A 153 9.92 13.29 -16.41
CA GLY A 153 10.74 14.36 -15.83
C GLY A 153 12.03 13.91 -15.15
N ASN A 154 12.17 12.62 -14.83
CA ASN A 154 13.40 12.03 -14.29
C ASN A 154 14.39 11.56 -15.38
N GLY A 155 14.04 11.69 -16.66
CA GLY A 155 14.85 11.24 -17.79
C GLY A 155 14.73 9.76 -18.15
N THR A 156 13.74 9.04 -17.63
CA THR A 156 13.41 7.66 -18.01
C THR A 156 12.00 7.56 -18.59
N ASP A 157 11.65 6.41 -19.16
CA ASP A 157 10.30 6.12 -19.69
C ASP A 157 9.27 5.84 -18.59
N VAL A 158 9.68 5.67 -17.33
CA VAL A 158 8.79 5.49 -16.17
C VAL A 158 9.10 6.46 -15.04
N ALA A 159 8.07 7.03 -14.41
CA ALA A 159 8.21 7.81 -13.17
C ALA A 159 7.07 7.55 -12.19
N GLN A 160 7.36 7.64 -10.89
CA GLN A 160 6.35 7.64 -9.84
C GLN A 160 5.82 9.05 -9.60
N VAL A 161 4.52 9.18 -9.38
CA VAL A 161 3.79 10.43 -9.14
C VAL A 161 2.68 10.21 -8.11
N ALA A 162 2.26 11.28 -7.45
CA ALA A 162 1.05 11.33 -6.63
C ALA A 162 -0.10 12.04 -7.37
N ALA A 163 -1.29 12.02 -6.77
CA ALA A 163 -2.42 12.83 -7.24
C ALA A 163 -2.05 14.33 -7.21
N ALA A 164 -2.64 15.12 -8.11
CA ALA A 164 -2.38 16.56 -8.28
C ALA A 164 -0.94 16.98 -8.64
N ASP A 165 0.04 16.06 -8.67
CA ASP A 165 1.41 16.34 -9.09
C ASP A 165 1.46 16.93 -10.50
N VAL A 166 2.33 17.91 -10.70
CA VAL A 166 2.68 18.40 -12.03
C VAL A 166 3.91 17.66 -12.52
N HIS A 167 3.79 17.03 -13.67
CA HIS A 167 4.82 16.20 -14.26
C HIS A 167 5.19 16.66 -15.67
N ARG A 168 6.50 16.74 -15.96
CA ARG A 168 7.03 17.17 -17.26
C ARG A 168 7.35 15.99 -18.16
N PHE A 169 6.82 15.99 -19.38
CA PHE A 169 7.29 15.10 -20.44
C PHE A 169 8.27 15.81 -21.36
N THR A 170 9.26 15.07 -21.88
CA THR A 170 10.17 15.53 -22.93
C THR A 170 10.11 14.55 -24.10
N LEU A 171 9.83 15.08 -25.29
CA LEU A 171 9.89 14.39 -26.57
C LEU A 171 11.17 14.81 -27.29
N THR A 172 11.99 13.85 -27.70
CA THR A 172 13.16 14.07 -28.57
C THR A 172 12.87 13.48 -29.93
N VAL A 173 12.73 14.33 -30.95
CA VAL A 173 12.57 13.90 -32.35
C VAL A 173 13.94 13.93 -33.02
N SER A 174 14.36 12.80 -33.59
CA SER A 174 15.69 12.64 -34.21
C SER A 174 15.57 12.21 -35.66
N ASN A 175 16.45 12.75 -36.52
CA ASN A 175 16.67 12.31 -37.89
C ASN A 175 18.08 11.71 -38.03
N PRO A 176 18.32 10.49 -37.51
CA PRO A 176 19.66 9.93 -37.38
C PRO A 176 20.23 9.49 -38.73
N ALA A 177 21.52 9.78 -38.98
CA ALA A 177 22.17 9.44 -40.26
C ALA A 177 22.42 7.94 -40.48
N ALA A 178 22.22 7.09 -39.46
CA ALA A 178 22.38 5.65 -39.61
C ALA A 178 21.16 5.00 -40.27
N GLU A 179 19.97 5.58 -40.08
CA GLU A 179 18.69 5.07 -40.59
C GLU A 179 18.05 5.99 -41.65
N SER A 180 18.59 7.20 -41.83
CA SER A 180 18.05 8.23 -42.72
C SER A 180 19.09 8.77 -43.69
N SER A 181 18.63 9.30 -44.83
CA SER A 181 19.48 9.89 -45.88
C SER A 181 18.99 11.25 -46.38
N ALA A 182 17.85 11.75 -45.88
CA ALA A 182 17.26 13.01 -46.32
C ALA A 182 16.74 13.87 -45.15
N THR A 183 16.42 15.13 -45.46
CA THR A 183 15.66 16.01 -44.56
C THR A 183 14.19 15.61 -44.56
N ALA A 184 13.63 15.38 -43.37
CA ALA A 184 12.20 15.13 -43.22
C ALA A 184 11.39 16.42 -43.39
N GLN A 185 10.25 16.38 -44.07
CA GLN A 185 9.38 17.53 -44.32
C GLN A 185 8.04 17.39 -43.59
N ASN A 186 7.32 18.50 -43.41
CA ASN A 186 5.96 18.52 -42.85
C ASN A 186 5.83 17.71 -41.54
N VAL A 187 6.80 17.84 -40.65
CA VAL A 187 6.87 16.99 -39.46
C VAL A 187 5.81 17.44 -38.46
N GLN A 188 5.05 16.48 -37.94
CA GLN A 188 3.99 16.71 -36.95
C GLN A 188 4.16 15.71 -35.81
N VAL A 189 3.92 16.15 -34.59
CA VAL A 189 3.92 15.31 -33.40
C VAL A 189 2.53 15.37 -32.77
N SER A 190 1.89 14.22 -32.60
CA SER A 190 0.61 14.06 -31.92
C SER A 190 0.81 13.26 -30.64
N ASP A 191 0.38 13.80 -29.52
CA ASP A 191 0.56 13.21 -28.19
C ASP A 191 -0.81 13.06 -27.53
N VAL A 192 -1.21 11.81 -27.26
CA VAL A 192 -2.53 11.49 -26.69
C VAL A 192 -2.37 11.22 -25.21
N LEU A 193 -2.82 12.19 -24.40
CA LEU A 193 -2.75 12.11 -22.95
C LEU A 193 -3.66 11.00 -22.42
N ASN A 194 -3.22 10.36 -21.34
CA ASN A 194 -4.07 9.52 -20.53
C ASN A 194 -5.24 10.35 -19.95
N ALA A 195 -6.39 9.73 -19.69
CA ALA A 195 -7.55 10.41 -19.12
C ALA A 195 -7.25 11.10 -17.77
N ASP A 196 -6.32 10.54 -16.99
CA ASP A 196 -5.89 11.06 -15.68
C ASP A 196 -4.71 12.05 -15.79
N MET A 197 -4.30 12.43 -17.00
CA MET A 197 -3.31 13.47 -17.24
C MET A 197 -3.99 14.72 -17.82
N LEU A 198 -4.00 15.78 -17.03
CA LEU A 198 -4.63 17.05 -17.36
C LEU A 198 -3.58 18.01 -17.93
N TRP A 199 -3.83 18.57 -19.11
CA TRP A 199 -2.96 19.58 -19.70
C TRP A 199 -2.82 20.79 -18.78
N VAL A 200 -1.59 21.25 -18.50
CA VAL A 200 -1.38 22.42 -17.64
C VAL A 200 -1.74 23.70 -18.39
N ASP A 201 -0.91 24.07 -19.37
CA ASP A 201 -1.16 25.19 -20.27
C ASP A 201 -0.15 25.19 -21.44
N ASN A 202 -0.37 26.06 -22.43
CA ASN A 202 0.54 26.26 -23.56
C ASN A 202 1.77 27.13 -23.22
N ALA A 203 1.77 27.85 -22.10
CA ALA A 203 2.88 28.72 -21.72
C ALA A 203 4.09 27.93 -21.20
N ASN A 204 3.85 26.74 -20.66
CA ASN A 204 4.88 25.82 -20.17
C ASN A 204 5.47 24.91 -21.27
N VAL A 205 4.93 24.99 -22.50
CA VAL A 205 5.48 24.25 -23.65
C VAL A 205 6.76 24.92 -24.13
N THR A 206 7.84 24.16 -24.16
CA THR A 206 9.15 24.63 -24.65
C THR A 206 9.61 23.74 -25.78
N SER A 207 10.22 24.32 -26.82
CA SER A 207 10.76 23.53 -27.93
C SER A 207 12.04 24.13 -28.51
N THR A 208 12.92 23.26 -28.99
CA THR A 208 14.10 23.59 -29.81
C THR A 208 13.88 23.30 -31.29
N CYS A 209 12.67 22.87 -31.67
CA CYS A 209 12.37 22.38 -33.00
C CYS A 209 12.25 23.50 -34.04
N PRO A 210 12.81 23.32 -35.26
CA PRO A 210 12.78 24.35 -36.30
C PRO A 210 11.36 24.67 -36.77
N GLY A 211 10.96 25.95 -36.69
CA GLY A 211 9.62 26.36 -37.10
C GLY A 211 8.50 25.78 -36.23
N PHE A 212 8.80 25.44 -34.97
CA PHE A 212 7.85 24.90 -34.02
C PHE A 212 6.59 25.78 -33.89
N ALA A 213 5.43 25.13 -33.90
CA ALA A 213 4.16 25.70 -33.52
C ALA A 213 3.30 24.66 -32.81
N ILE A 214 2.48 25.10 -31.87
CA ILE A 214 1.41 24.31 -31.27
C ILE A 214 0.21 24.39 -32.23
N ALA A 215 -0.11 23.30 -32.90
CA ALA A 215 -1.23 23.24 -33.85
C ALA A 215 -2.58 23.06 -33.13
N ALA A 216 -2.59 22.25 -32.07
CA ALA A 216 -3.72 22.08 -31.18
C ALA A 216 -3.26 21.63 -29.79
N SER A 217 -4.03 21.94 -28.77
CA SER A 217 -3.82 21.45 -27.39
C SER A 217 -5.17 21.25 -26.72
N PRO A 218 -5.26 20.41 -25.67
CA PRO A 218 -6.39 20.45 -24.75
C PRO A 218 -6.53 21.83 -24.10
N ALA A 219 -7.70 22.09 -23.51
CA ALA A 219 -7.88 23.25 -22.63
C ALA A 219 -7.15 23.01 -21.30
N ASP A 220 -6.72 24.08 -20.65
CA ASP A 220 -6.06 24.03 -19.34
C ASP A 220 -6.93 23.26 -18.33
N GLY A 221 -6.33 22.30 -17.62
CA GLY A 221 -7.00 21.41 -16.68
C GLY A 221 -7.83 20.29 -17.32
N THR A 222 -7.69 20.03 -18.63
CA THR A 222 -8.42 18.95 -19.33
C THR A 222 -7.46 17.97 -20.02
N THR A 223 -7.91 16.73 -20.21
CA THR A 223 -7.18 15.72 -21.00
C THR A 223 -7.56 15.77 -22.49
N GLY A 224 -6.71 15.24 -23.36
CA GLY A 224 -6.96 15.19 -24.80
C GLY A 224 -5.69 14.96 -25.61
N THR A 225 -5.67 15.48 -26.84
CA THR A 225 -4.52 15.35 -27.74
C THR A 225 -3.81 16.69 -27.91
N ALA A 226 -2.50 16.71 -27.66
CA ALA A 226 -1.63 17.82 -28.03
C ALA A 226 -1.00 17.56 -29.41
N GLN A 227 -1.01 18.56 -30.28
CA GLN A 227 -0.45 18.47 -31.63
C GLN A 227 0.55 19.61 -31.85
N PHE A 228 1.75 19.24 -32.29
CA PHE A 228 2.85 20.14 -32.59
C PHE A 228 3.25 19.97 -34.04
N THR A 229 3.62 21.08 -34.68
CA THR A 229 4.10 21.08 -36.07
C THR A 229 5.46 21.74 -36.16
N MET A 230 6.26 21.32 -37.12
CA MET A 230 7.56 21.91 -37.44
C MET A 230 7.82 21.75 -38.93
N THR A 231 8.57 22.69 -39.52
CA THR A 231 8.68 22.77 -40.97
C THR A 231 9.41 21.56 -41.56
N ASN A 232 10.56 21.22 -40.97
CA ASN A 232 11.41 20.12 -41.38
C ASN A 232 12.39 19.74 -40.26
N LEU A 233 13.03 18.58 -40.42
CA LEU A 233 14.16 18.17 -39.59
C LEU A 233 15.30 17.68 -40.48
N ALA A 234 16.40 18.44 -40.50
CA ALA A 234 17.58 18.13 -41.30
C ALA A 234 18.22 16.79 -40.89
N LEU A 235 18.89 16.14 -41.85
CA LEU A 235 19.65 14.92 -41.59
C LEU A 235 20.68 15.14 -40.47
N ASN A 236 20.88 14.12 -39.64
CA ASN A 236 21.80 14.13 -38.49
C ASN A 236 21.50 15.25 -37.47
N SER A 237 20.22 15.61 -37.33
CA SER A 237 19.77 16.60 -36.35
C SER A 237 18.70 16.01 -35.44
N ASN A 238 18.57 16.57 -34.25
CA ASN A 238 17.46 16.31 -33.34
C ASN A 238 16.92 17.64 -32.79
N CYS A 239 15.74 17.57 -32.20
CA CYS A 239 15.20 18.65 -31.39
C CYS A 239 14.27 18.07 -30.33
N THR A 240 13.84 18.95 -29.41
CA THR A 240 13.03 18.58 -28.27
C THR A 240 11.75 19.39 -28.18
N ILE A 241 10.71 18.78 -27.63
CA ILE A 241 9.46 19.41 -27.20
C ILE A 241 9.23 18.96 -25.76
N ALA A 242 9.01 19.88 -24.83
CA ALA A 242 8.68 19.54 -23.46
C ALA A 242 7.45 20.30 -22.99
N TYR A 243 6.58 19.65 -22.22
CA TYR A 243 5.32 20.18 -21.74
C TYR A 243 4.93 19.52 -20.42
N ASP A 244 4.06 20.17 -19.65
CA ASP A 244 3.63 19.71 -18.33
C ASP A 244 2.20 19.19 -18.37
N VAL A 245 1.95 18.14 -17.59
CA VAL A 245 0.62 17.64 -17.26
C VAL A 245 0.45 17.65 -15.74
N ARG A 246 -0.78 17.80 -15.27
CA ARG A 246 -1.16 17.55 -13.87
C ARG A 246 -1.86 16.21 -13.77
N ILE A 247 -1.49 15.39 -12.79
CA ILE A 247 -2.18 14.15 -12.49
C ILE A 247 -3.53 14.46 -11.86
N SER A 248 -4.59 13.77 -12.27
CA SER A 248 -5.93 13.94 -11.71
C SER A 248 -5.93 13.81 -10.19
N ASN A 249 -6.75 14.61 -9.52
CA ASN A 249 -6.93 14.52 -8.06
C ASN A 249 -7.60 13.21 -7.64
N THR A 250 -8.30 12.55 -8.57
CA THR A 250 -8.99 11.27 -8.38
C THR A 250 -8.27 10.14 -9.11
N VAL A 251 -6.96 10.28 -9.33
CA VAL A 251 -6.16 9.22 -9.94
C VAL A 251 -6.21 8.00 -9.03
N VAL A 252 -6.43 6.81 -9.60
CA VAL A 252 -6.45 5.58 -8.81
C VAL A 252 -5.03 5.26 -8.33
N SER A 253 -4.89 4.87 -7.07
CA SER A 253 -3.63 4.42 -6.48
C SER A 253 -3.79 3.02 -5.88
N PRO A 254 -2.95 2.04 -6.26
CA PRO A 254 -1.87 2.13 -7.25
C PRO A 254 -2.40 2.04 -8.69
N GLY A 255 -1.65 2.59 -9.65
CA GLY A 255 -2.07 2.69 -11.04
C GLY A 255 -0.92 2.91 -12.01
N SER A 256 -1.18 2.70 -13.30
CA SER A 256 -0.20 2.86 -14.38
C SER A 256 -0.83 3.57 -15.57
N TYR A 257 -0.28 4.73 -15.90
CA TYR A 257 -0.86 5.71 -16.81
C TYR A 257 0.12 5.97 -17.96
N SER A 258 -0.10 5.28 -19.08
CA SER A 258 0.73 5.44 -20.28
C SER A 258 0.31 6.69 -21.07
N ASN A 259 1.29 7.41 -21.58
CA ASN A 259 1.15 8.54 -22.49
C ASN A 259 1.96 8.27 -23.76
N THR A 260 1.32 8.32 -24.92
CA THR A 260 1.93 7.94 -26.21
C THR A 260 2.03 9.13 -27.16
N ALA A 261 3.23 9.36 -27.68
CA ALA A 261 3.51 10.32 -28.74
C ALA A 261 3.73 9.62 -30.08
N THR A 262 3.25 10.23 -31.15
CA THR A 262 3.49 9.81 -32.54
C THR A 262 4.09 10.98 -33.30
N VAL A 263 5.26 10.81 -33.90
CA VAL A 263 5.79 11.72 -34.92
C VAL A 263 5.44 11.19 -36.30
N SER A 264 4.97 12.06 -37.19
CA SER A 264 4.73 11.79 -38.61
C SER A 264 5.46 12.78 -39.49
N TRP A 265 5.93 12.34 -40.66
CA TRP A 265 6.70 13.18 -41.58
C TRP A 265 6.53 12.74 -43.03
N ASP A 266 6.86 13.64 -43.95
CA ASP A 266 6.86 13.42 -45.40
C ASP A 266 8.27 13.38 -45.98
N SER A 267 8.45 12.63 -47.07
CA SER A 267 9.70 12.61 -47.84
C SER A 267 9.99 13.90 -48.60
N THR A 268 8.96 14.63 -49.02
CA THR A 268 9.07 15.92 -49.71
C THR A 268 7.78 16.75 -49.55
N THR A 269 7.77 17.98 -50.06
CA THR A 269 6.59 18.87 -50.02
C THR A 269 5.96 19.07 -51.40
N GLY A 270 4.64 19.25 -51.45
CA GLY A 270 3.93 19.68 -52.67
C GLY A 270 3.77 18.63 -53.78
N SER A 271 4.13 17.37 -53.51
CA SER A 271 3.94 16.24 -54.42
C SER A 271 2.86 15.30 -53.90
N GLY A 272 1.97 14.83 -54.79
CA GLY A 272 1.03 13.75 -54.46
C GLY A 272 1.66 12.36 -54.40
N GLN A 273 2.96 12.27 -54.73
CA GLN A 273 3.78 11.06 -54.64
C GLN A 273 4.77 11.14 -53.47
N ASN A 274 4.55 12.06 -52.50
CA ASN A 274 5.34 12.06 -51.28
C ASN A 274 5.03 10.80 -50.47
N ARG A 275 6.02 10.32 -49.73
CA ARG A 275 5.85 9.22 -48.79
C ARG A 275 5.66 9.78 -47.39
N ALA A 276 4.53 9.46 -46.77
CA ALA A 276 4.28 9.71 -45.36
C ALA A 276 4.75 8.53 -44.51
N ARG A 277 5.41 8.81 -43.39
CA ARG A 277 5.83 7.83 -42.38
C ARG A 277 5.50 8.32 -40.98
N SER A 278 5.57 7.41 -40.01
CA SER A 278 5.37 7.72 -38.60
C SER A 278 6.16 6.79 -37.68
N ALA A 279 6.52 7.29 -36.51
CA ALA A 279 7.14 6.55 -35.41
C ALA A 279 6.46 6.95 -34.11
N THR A 280 6.44 6.04 -33.13
CA THR A 280 5.75 6.24 -31.86
C THR A 280 6.65 5.87 -30.70
N ASP A 281 6.48 6.57 -29.59
CA ASP A 281 7.08 6.19 -28.31
C ASP A 281 6.17 6.57 -27.15
N SER A 282 6.34 5.88 -26.02
CA SER A 282 5.47 6.02 -24.85
C SER A 282 6.26 6.13 -23.56
N ALA A 283 5.78 6.97 -22.65
CA ALA A 283 6.24 7.02 -21.26
C ALA A 283 5.06 6.74 -20.33
N THR A 284 5.35 6.23 -19.13
CA THR A 284 4.36 5.78 -18.17
C THR A 284 4.56 6.46 -16.83
N LEU A 285 3.50 7.02 -16.27
CA LEU A 285 3.48 7.48 -14.89
C LEU A 285 2.80 6.44 -14.02
N GLN A 286 3.32 6.21 -12.82
CA GLN A 286 2.80 5.23 -11.89
C GLN A 286 2.46 5.89 -10.55
N THR A 287 1.30 5.56 -10.00
CA THR A 287 0.97 5.85 -8.61
C THR A 287 1.23 4.60 -7.79
N VAL A 288 1.78 4.79 -6.61
CA VAL A 288 1.93 3.73 -5.60
C VAL A 288 1.03 4.05 -4.43
N ASN A 289 0.43 3.03 -3.82
CA ASN A 289 -0.42 3.21 -2.66
C ASN A 289 0.34 2.77 -1.41
N GLY A 290 0.69 3.75 -0.59
CA GLY A 290 1.31 3.63 0.71
C GLY A 290 0.31 3.67 1.87
N ALA A 291 -0.97 3.38 1.61
CA ALA A 291 -1.98 3.30 2.67
C ALA A 291 -1.49 2.40 3.81
N ALA A 292 -1.72 2.85 5.03
CA ALA A 292 -1.19 2.24 6.23
C ALA A 292 -2.28 2.04 7.27
N ILE A 293 -2.07 1.10 8.19
CA ILE A 293 -2.93 0.90 9.35
C ILE A 293 -2.08 0.81 10.62
N THR A 294 -2.53 1.51 11.65
CA THR A 294 -1.99 1.42 13.01
C THR A 294 -3.12 1.08 13.97
N LYS A 295 -2.85 0.17 14.89
CA LYS A 295 -3.77 -0.23 15.94
C LYS A 295 -3.19 0.02 17.32
N THR A 296 -3.99 0.59 18.21
CA THR A 296 -3.59 0.88 19.59
C THR A 296 -4.73 0.61 20.56
N VAL A 297 -4.39 0.35 21.82
CA VAL A 297 -5.34 0.51 22.93
C VAL A 297 -5.55 2.00 23.14
N HIS A 298 -6.81 2.43 23.20
CA HIS A 298 -7.19 3.82 23.46
C HIS A 298 -7.48 4.05 24.94
N SER A 299 -8.24 3.14 25.53
CA SER A 299 -8.68 3.21 26.93
C SER A 299 -9.08 1.82 27.41
N THR A 300 -9.12 1.65 28.73
CA THR A 300 -9.72 0.49 29.39
C THR A 300 -10.70 0.98 30.48
N SER A 301 -11.62 0.12 30.90
CA SER A 301 -12.68 0.52 31.84
C SER A 301 -12.26 0.52 33.31
N VAL A 302 -11.15 -0.13 33.67
CA VAL A 302 -10.58 -0.12 35.02
C VAL A 302 -9.35 0.79 35.02
N VAL A 303 -9.28 1.71 35.98
CA VAL A 303 -8.23 2.76 35.98
C VAL A 303 -6.93 2.28 36.62
N SER A 304 -6.98 1.23 37.45
CA SER A 304 -5.81 0.70 38.15
C SER A 304 -5.05 -0.34 37.36
N THR A 305 -5.61 -0.86 36.26
CA THR A 305 -4.90 -1.68 35.30
C THR A 305 -4.09 -0.74 34.39
N ASP A 306 -2.76 -0.81 34.49
CA ASP A 306 -1.84 0.11 33.83
C ASP A 306 -1.01 -0.60 32.74
N GLU A 307 0.32 -0.50 32.80
CA GLU A 307 1.25 -1.20 31.89
C GLU A 307 2.47 -1.74 32.67
N SER A 308 2.28 -1.96 33.98
CA SER A 308 3.35 -2.23 34.94
C SER A 308 3.54 -3.71 35.22
N GLN A 309 2.53 -4.53 34.97
CA GLN A 309 2.57 -5.97 35.19
C GLN A 309 3.09 -6.68 33.94
N HIS A 310 3.55 -7.92 34.15
CA HIS A 310 3.99 -8.83 33.08
C HIS A 310 4.94 -8.21 32.04
N THR A 311 4.42 -7.75 30.88
CA THR A 311 5.21 -7.16 29.79
C THR A 311 5.22 -5.62 29.85
N ALA A 312 6.39 -5.05 30.15
CA ALA A 312 6.55 -3.59 30.24
C ALA A 312 6.11 -2.87 28.94
N GLY A 313 5.15 -1.94 29.08
CA GLY A 313 4.62 -1.14 27.97
C GLY A 313 3.54 -1.83 27.14
N VAL A 314 3.01 -2.96 27.61
CA VAL A 314 1.76 -3.59 27.14
C VAL A 314 0.68 -3.24 28.14
N THR A 315 -0.53 -2.90 27.65
CA THR A 315 -1.66 -2.57 28.51
C THR A 315 -2.13 -3.79 29.29
N ASP A 316 -2.23 -3.64 30.60
CA ASP A 316 -2.82 -4.61 31.51
C ASP A 316 -4.35 -4.50 31.46
N ALA A 317 -5.05 -5.64 31.47
CA ALA A 317 -6.50 -5.69 31.58
C ALA A 317 -6.95 -6.84 32.48
N THR A 318 -7.80 -6.55 33.45
CA THR A 318 -8.35 -7.55 34.36
C THR A 318 -9.55 -8.27 33.75
N ILE A 319 -9.90 -9.43 34.27
CA ILE A 319 -11.02 -10.21 33.76
C ILE A 319 -12.34 -9.46 33.99
N GLY A 320 -13.13 -9.33 32.92
CA GLY A 320 -14.37 -8.57 32.86
C GLY A 320 -14.18 -7.14 32.33
N GLU A 321 -12.95 -6.65 32.22
CA GLU A 321 -12.64 -5.29 31.79
C GLU A 321 -12.94 -5.07 30.31
N GLU A 322 -13.46 -3.88 29.98
CA GLU A 322 -13.67 -3.43 28.61
C GLU A 322 -12.45 -2.66 28.09
N ILE A 323 -12.08 -2.94 26.84
CA ILE A 323 -10.93 -2.35 26.15
C ILE A 323 -11.43 -1.66 24.89
N GLU A 324 -11.15 -0.37 24.73
CA GLU A 324 -11.39 0.35 23.47
C GLU A 324 -10.11 0.36 22.63
N TYR A 325 -10.19 -0.15 21.41
CA TYR A 325 -9.12 -0.11 20.41
C TYR A 325 -9.41 0.96 19.35
N PHE A 326 -8.37 1.70 18.95
CA PHE A 326 -8.40 2.56 17.77
C PHE A 326 -7.62 1.92 16.63
N LEU A 327 -8.25 1.86 15.47
CA LEU A 327 -7.67 1.42 14.22
C LEU A 327 -7.63 2.62 13.28
N THR A 328 -6.44 3.21 13.13
CA THR A 328 -6.22 4.38 12.28
C THR A 328 -5.66 3.94 10.95
N MET A 329 -6.45 4.15 9.89
CA MET A 329 -6.04 3.94 8.50
C MET A 329 -5.67 5.29 7.89
N THR A 330 -4.51 5.37 7.24
CA THR A 330 -4.04 6.56 6.52
C THR A 330 -4.00 6.23 5.03
N PHE A 331 -4.49 7.12 4.18
CA PHE A 331 -4.52 6.93 2.73
C PHE A 331 -3.68 7.99 2.01
N ASP A 332 -2.96 7.58 0.97
CA ASP A 332 -2.32 8.55 0.08
C ASP A 332 -3.36 9.32 -0.74
N GLU A 333 -2.97 10.48 -1.23
CA GLU A 333 -3.81 11.31 -2.09
C GLU A 333 -4.22 10.60 -3.38
N GLY A 334 -5.48 10.78 -3.80
CA GLY A 334 -6.10 10.06 -4.92
C GLY A 334 -7.16 9.06 -4.45
N ASP A 335 -7.54 8.15 -5.36
CA ASP A 335 -8.58 7.16 -5.10
C ASP A 335 -7.95 5.80 -4.76
N THR A 336 -8.30 5.23 -3.61
CA THR A 336 -8.01 3.84 -3.23
C THR A 336 -9.28 3.01 -3.36
N ASN A 337 -9.28 2.01 -4.25
CA ASN A 337 -10.48 1.24 -4.54
C ASN A 337 -10.61 -0.01 -3.66
N ASN A 338 -11.87 -0.41 -3.43
CA ASN A 338 -12.22 -1.67 -2.77
C ASN A 338 -11.58 -1.85 -1.37
N VAL A 339 -11.56 -0.76 -0.58
CA VAL A 339 -11.04 -0.74 0.79
C VAL A 339 -11.94 -1.53 1.72
N GLU A 340 -11.34 -2.50 2.41
CA GLU A 340 -11.96 -3.29 3.47
C GLU A 340 -11.03 -3.41 4.68
N LEU A 341 -11.57 -3.10 5.86
CA LEU A 341 -10.92 -3.33 7.14
C LEU A 341 -11.58 -4.52 7.84
N ARG A 342 -10.79 -5.48 8.28
CA ARG A 342 -11.24 -6.61 9.10
C ARG A 342 -10.49 -6.64 10.42
N ASP A 343 -11.22 -6.57 11.53
CA ASP A 343 -10.73 -6.78 12.88
C ASP A 343 -11.05 -8.19 13.37
N THR A 344 -10.13 -8.83 14.08
CA THR A 344 -10.30 -10.17 14.65
C THR A 344 -9.73 -10.19 16.07
N LEU A 345 -10.64 -10.25 17.03
CA LEU A 345 -10.33 -10.45 18.45
C LEU A 345 -9.97 -11.92 18.67
N GLN A 346 -8.98 -12.19 19.53
CA GLN A 346 -8.57 -13.56 19.86
C GLN A 346 -9.73 -14.36 20.47
N ASP A 347 -9.93 -15.58 19.96
CA ASP A 347 -10.78 -16.63 20.55
C ASP A 347 -10.21 -17.98 20.14
N ASP A 348 -9.22 -18.42 20.88
CA ASP A 348 -8.55 -19.68 20.67
C ASP A 348 -8.23 -20.37 22.01
N ALA A 349 -7.29 -21.31 22.00
CA ALA A 349 -6.91 -22.04 23.20
C ALA A 349 -6.05 -21.23 24.17
N ALA A 350 -5.46 -20.11 23.72
CA ALA A 350 -4.59 -19.25 24.51
C ALA A 350 -5.32 -18.06 25.14
N GLY A 351 -6.61 -17.86 24.82
CA GLY A 351 -7.39 -16.81 25.44
C GLY A 351 -8.59 -16.35 24.60
N VAL A 352 -9.39 -15.45 25.20
CA VAL A 352 -10.65 -14.97 24.66
C VAL A 352 -10.89 -13.50 24.96
N LEU A 353 -11.07 -12.73 23.90
CA LEU A 353 -11.70 -11.42 23.93
C LEU A 353 -13.11 -11.51 23.37
N GLN A 354 -14.08 -10.84 23.97
CA GLN A 354 -15.45 -10.75 23.44
C GLN A 354 -15.63 -9.45 22.68
N TYR A 355 -16.14 -9.53 21.44
CA TYR A 355 -16.62 -8.36 20.73
C TYR A 355 -17.84 -7.73 21.44
N LEU A 356 -17.81 -6.43 21.71
CA LEU A 356 -18.95 -5.68 22.25
C LEU A 356 -19.58 -4.74 21.21
N SER A 357 -18.76 -3.87 20.60
CA SER A 357 -19.25 -2.91 19.61
C SER A 357 -18.13 -2.43 18.69
N ALA A 358 -18.49 -1.88 17.53
CA ALA A 358 -17.55 -1.15 16.69
C ALA A 358 -18.27 -0.10 15.84
N SER A 359 -17.55 0.99 15.56
CA SER A 359 -18.07 2.13 14.80
C SER A 359 -16.93 2.90 14.13
N VAL A 360 -17.20 3.54 13.00
CA VAL A 360 -16.31 4.60 12.50
C VAL A 360 -16.33 5.75 13.51
N TYR A 361 -15.17 6.05 14.08
CA TYR A 361 -14.98 7.08 15.10
C TYR A 361 -14.80 8.46 14.47
N SER A 362 -13.93 8.56 13.45
CA SER A 362 -13.70 9.79 12.70
C SER A 362 -13.29 9.53 11.26
N VAL A 363 -13.60 10.48 10.39
CA VAL A 363 -13.14 10.55 9.00
C VAL A 363 -12.49 11.91 8.82
N GLY A 364 -11.25 11.92 8.32
CA GLY A 364 -10.47 13.12 8.08
C GLY A 364 -11.10 14.03 7.04
N GLY A 365 -10.76 15.33 7.08
CA GLY A 365 -11.40 16.35 6.26
C GLY A 365 -11.18 16.20 4.74
N ASN A 366 -10.11 15.52 4.33
CA ASN A 366 -9.79 15.28 2.91
C ASN A 366 -10.43 14.00 2.38
N ILE A 367 -10.86 13.09 3.28
CA ILE A 367 -11.41 11.79 2.94
C ILE A 367 -12.88 11.90 2.58
N THR A 368 -13.21 11.44 1.37
CA THR A 368 -14.57 11.14 0.94
C THR A 368 -14.76 9.64 0.83
N VAL A 369 -15.68 9.10 1.62
CA VAL A 369 -15.95 7.66 1.69
C VAL A 369 -17.41 7.39 2.00
N SER A 370 -17.91 6.22 1.59
CA SER A 370 -19.21 5.74 2.06
C SER A 370 -19.14 5.36 3.55
N SER A 371 -20.25 5.44 4.28
CA SER A 371 -20.28 4.99 5.68
C SER A 371 -20.69 3.50 5.71
N PRO A 372 -19.75 2.57 5.95
CA PRO A 372 -20.08 1.16 5.98
C PRO A 372 -20.90 0.80 7.22
N THR A 373 -21.83 -0.15 7.07
CA THR A 373 -22.41 -0.85 8.21
C THR A 373 -21.48 -1.99 8.60
N PRO A 374 -20.97 -2.06 9.85
CA PRO A 374 -20.08 -3.14 10.26
C PRO A 374 -20.80 -4.49 10.17
N VAL A 375 -20.11 -5.48 9.59
CA VAL A 375 -20.58 -6.87 9.53
C VAL A 375 -19.84 -7.67 10.59
N VAL A 376 -20.57 -8.26 11.52
CA VAL A 376 -20.00 -9.04 12.64
C VAL A 376 -20.19 -10.53 12.37
N ALA A 377 -19.11 -11.30 12.53
CA ALA A 377 -19.10 -12.75 12.42
C ALA A 377 -18.26 -13.35 13.55
N GLY A 378 -18.93 -13.80 14.62
CA GLY A 378 -18.24 -14.21 15.85
C GLY A 378 -17.48 -13.04 16.47
N ASN A 379 -16.19 -13.23 16.73
CA ASN A 379 -15.28 -12.22 17.27
C ASN A 379 -14.52 -11.41 16.20
N SER A 380 -15.06 -11.37 14.99
CA SER A 380 -14.51 -10.59 13.90
C SER A 380 -15.53 -9.56 13.41
N VAL A 381 -15.07 -8.34 13.13
CA VAL A 381 -15.88 -7.28 12.55
C VAL A 381 -15.22 -6.75 11.27
N THR A 382 -16.02 -6.61 10.21
CA THR A 382 -15.57 -6.13 8.90
C THR A 382 -16.27 -4.83 8.52
N PHE A 383 -15.50 -3.86 8.02
CA PHE A 383 -15.94 -2.60 7.45
C PHE A 383 -15.54 -2.55 5.97
N ALA A 384 -16.52 -2.69 5.07
CA ALA A 384 -16.30 -2.56 3.63
C ALA A 384 -16.57 -1.12 3.19
N PHE A 385 -15.52 -0.28 3.20
CA PHE A 385 -15.61 1.13 2.83
C PHE A 385 -15.86 1.34 1.33
N GLY A 386 -15.48 0.37 0.50
CA GLY A 386 -15.53 0.49 -0.95
C GLY A 386 -14.44 1.44 -1.42
N ASP A 387 -14.77 2.37 -2.29
CA ASP A 387 -13.80 3.33 -2.79
C ASP A 387 -13.61 4.49 -1.79
N VAL A 388 -12.36 4.79 -1.47
CA VAL A 388 -11.93 5.89 -0.60
C VAL A 388 -11.20 6.90 -1.46
N SER A 389 -11.69 8.14 -1.49
CA SER A 389 -11.01 9.24 -2.17
C SER A 389 -10.36 10.15 -1.15
N ASN A 390 -9.06 10.43 -1.29
CA ASN A 390 -8.34 11.39 -0.47
C ASN A 390 -8.00 12.63 -1.31
N THR A 391 -8.56 13.78 -0.93
CA THR A 391 -8.37 15.04 -1.66
C THR A 391 -6.95 15.57 -1.46
N PRO A 392 -6.18 15.86 -2.55
CA PRO A 392 -4.80 16.31 -2.40
C PRO A 392 -4.66 17.68 -1.73
N ASP A 393 -3.77 17.79 -0.74
CA ASP A 393 -3.34 19.03 -0.09
C ASP A 393 -1.81 19.14 0.14
N GLY A 394 -1.08 18.11 -0.25
CA GLY A 394 0.37 17.96 -0.16
C GLY A 394 0.87 17.54 1.23
N LEU A 395 -0.02 17.19 2.16
CA LEU A 395 0.31 16.80 3.53
C LEU A 395 -0.17 15.37 3.80
N ASN A 396 0.44 14.74 4.80
CA ASN A 396 -0.01 13.46 5.34
C ASN A 396 -0.27 13.68 6.83
N ASP A 397 -1.53 13.95 7.17
CA ASP A 397 -1.96 14.29 8.52
C ASP A 397 -3.30 13.63 8.88
N THR A 398 -3.94 14.11 9.95
CA THR A 398 -5.21 13.57 10.44
C THR A 398 -6.38 13.74 9.46
N ASN A 399 -6.26 14.63 8.48
CA ASN A 399 -7.27 14.83 7.45
C ASN A 399 -7.28 13.72 6.41
N ASP A 400 -6.21 12.92 6.34
CA ASP A 400 -6.03 11.79 5.42
C ASP A 400 -6.36 10.43 6.06
N GLN A 401 -7.02 10.47 7.23
CA GLN A 401 -7.22 9.29 8.08
C GLN A 401 -8.68 8.91 8.26
N ILE A 402 -8.93 7.61 8.38
CA ILE A 402 -10.17 7.05 8.91
C ILE A 402 -9.83 6.32 10.21
N VAL A 403 -10.51 6.65 11.30
CA VAL A 403 -10.34 5.97 12.59
C VAL A 403 -11.58 5.15 12.88
N VAL A 404 -11.38 3.86 13.14
CA VAL A 404 -12.42 2.94 13.61
C VAL A 404 -12.18 2.65 15.09
N ARG A 405 -13.25 2.67 15.88
CA ARG A 405 -13.24 2.24 17.28
C ARG A 405 -13.87 0.85 17.39
N VAL A 406 -13.18 -0.06 18.07
CA VAL A 406 -13.68 -1.40 18.44
C VAL A 406 -13.61 -1.53 19.95
N THR A 407 -14.71 -1.90 20.60
CA THR A 407 -14.75 -2.19 22.04
C THR A 407 -14.84 -3.69 22.23
N ALA A 408 -13.96 -4.24 23.06
CA ALA A 408 -13.95 -5.65 23.44
C ALA A 408 -13.94 -5.82 24.96
N ARG A 409 -14.07 -7.05 25.43
CA ARG A 409 -13.98 -7.41 26.85
C ARG A 409 -13.08 -8.60 27.09
N VAL A 410 -12.27 -8.56 28.15
CA VAL A 410 -11.57 -9.76 28.67
C VAL A 410 -12.61 -10.67 29.31
N VAL A 411 -12.93 -11.80 28.69
CA VAL A 411 -14.03 -12.65 29.15
C VAL A 411 -13.66 -13.38 30.44
N ASN A 412 -14.61 -13.56 31.36
CA ASN A 412 -14.47 -14.56 32.42
C ASN A 412 -14.57 -15.99 31.84
N ASP A 413 -13.50 -16.42 31.19
CA ASP A 413 -13.32 -17.75 30.62
C ASP A 413 -12.10 -18.42 31.29
N PRO A 414 -12.14 -19.72 31.65
CA PRO A 414 -11.00 -20.42 32.24
C PRO A 414 -9.72 -20.38 31.40
N ARG A 415 -9.82 -20.07 30.10
CA ARG A 415 -8.68 -19.86 29.21
C ARG A 415 -7.93 -18.55 29.45
N ASN A 416 -8.57 -17.54 30.03
CA ASN A 416 -7.92 -16.29 30.41
C ASN A 416 -7.42 -16.44 31.84
N VAL A 417 -6.10 -16.53 32.03
CA VAL A 417 -5.44 -16.59 33.34
C VAL A 417 -4.43 -15.45 33.47
N ASP A 418 -3.99 -15.19 34.70
CA ASP A 418 -2.97 -14.17 34.98
C ASP A 418 -1.68 -14.43 34.17
N GLY A 419 -1.19 -13.38 33.50
CA GLY A 419 0.00 -13.40 32.66
C GLY A 419 -0.24 -13.86 31.22
N ASP A 420 -1.47 -14.18 30.83
CA ASP A 420 -1.78 -14.44 29.42
C ASP A 420 -1.71 -13.16 28.59
N VAL A 421 -1.28 -13.30 27.33
CA VAL A 421 -1.25 -12.21 26.37
C VAL A 421 -2.40 -12.39 25.38
N LEU A 422 -3.34 -11.45 25.36
CA LEU A 422 -4.47 -11.45 24.45
C LEU A 422 -4.21 -10.51 23.27
N ASN A 423 -4.32 -11.03 22.05
CA ASN A 423 -4.08 -10.28 20.82
C ASN A 423 -5.40 -9.80 20.19
N ASN A 424 -5.36 -8.59 19.63
CA ASN A 424 -6.37 -8.13 18.71
C ASN A 424 -5.72 -7.72 17.37
N ALA A 425 -6.02 -8.46 16.29
CA ALA A 425 -5.39 -8.25 14.98
C ALA A 425 -6.36 -7.64 13.96
N ALA A 426 -5.89 -6.63 13.23
CA ALA A 426 -6.59 -6.00 12.13
C ALA A 426 -5.86 -6.20 10.81
N VAL A 427 -6.61 -6.31 9.72
CA VAL A 427 -6.10 -6.39 8.34
C VAL A 427 -6.85 -5.38 7.48
N LEU A 428 -6.09 -4.50 6.81
CA LEU A 428 -6.55 -3.59 5.78
C LEU A 428 -6.26 -4.20 4.40
N THR A 429 -7.28 -4.25 3.55
CA THR A 429 -7.16 -4.70 2.15
C THR A 429 -7.73 -3.64 1.22
N PHE A 430 -7.19 -3.59 0.00
CA PHE A 430 -7.62 -2.73 -1.10
C PHE A 430 -7.00 -3.24 -2.40
N ASP A 431 -7.45 -2.73 -3.54
CA ASP A 431 -6.90 -3.12 -4.84
C ASP A 431 -5.42 -2.71 -4.95
N GLY A 432 -4.53 -3.68 -5.16
CA GLY A 432 -3.09 -3.46 -5.23
C GLY A 432 -2.36 -3.53 -3.88
N ALA A 433 -3.05 -3.82 -2.78
CA ALA A 433 -2.42 -4.19 -1.51
C ALA A 433 -1.56 -5.47 -1.64
N PRO A 434 -0.53 -5.67 -0.79
CA PRO A 434 0.21 -6.93 -0.72
C PRO A 434 -0.71 -8.14 -0.51
N ALA A 435 -0.25 -9.32 -0.91
CA ALA A 435 -1.01 -10.55 -0.69
C ALA A 435 -1.27 -10.77 0.81
N GLY A 436 -2.55 -10.83 1.20
CA GLY A 436 -2.97 -10.93 2.60
C GLY A 436 -3.29 -9.60 3.28
N GLY A 437 -3.12 -8.47 2.59
CA GLY A 437 -3.38 -7.13 3.12
C GLY A 437 -2.24 -6.59 3.99
N ILE A 438 -2.48 -5.45 4.61
CA ILE A 438 -1.58 -4.78 5.55
C ILE A 438 -2.16 -5.01 6.95
N SER A 439 -1.37 -5.58 7.85
CA SER A 439 -1.85 -5.95 9.18
C SER A 439 -1.29 -5.04 10.26
N SER A 440 -2.10 -4.79 11.29
CA SER A 440 -1.64 -4.20 12.56
C SER A 440 -2.32 -4.94 13.71
N SER A 441 -1.59 -5.22 14.77
CA SER A 441 -2.12 -5.89 15.96
C SER A 441 -1.62 -5.21 17.21
N VAL A 442 -2.38 -5.36 18.29
CA VAL A 442 -1.99 -4.90 19.62
C VAL A 442 -2.32 -5.99 20.62
N ASP A 443 -1.45 -6.14 21.60
CA ASP A 443 -1.55 -7.11 22.68
C ASP A 443 -2.01 -6.41 23.96
N VAL A 444 -2.66 -7.17 24.84
CA VAL A 444 -2.97 -6.79 26.22
C VAL A 444 -2.63 -7.94 27.16
N ASP A 445 -2.10 -7.63 28.33
CA ASP A 445 -1.74 -8.64 29.33
C ASP A 445 -2.90 -8.84 30.31
N VAL A 446 -3.24 -10.09 30.59
CA VAL A 446 -4.29 -10.42 31.56
C VAL A 446 -3.69 -10.32 32.96
N VAL A 447 -4.28 -9.45 33.78
CA VAL A 447 -3.96 -9.36 35.21
C VAL A 447 -5.11 -9.89 36.05
N SER A 448 -4.80 -10.44 37.21
CA SER A 448 -5.82 -10.96 38.13
C SER A 448 -5.34 -10.85 39.58
N PRO A 449 -6.24 -10.55 40.54
CA PRO A 449 -5.93 -10.69 41.95
C PRO A 449 -5.71 -12.17 42.30
N ALA A 450 -4.97 -12.41 43.38
CA ALA A 450 -4.78 -13.72 43.96
C ALA A 450 -4.72 -13.60 45.49
N LEU A 451 -5.69 -14.20 46.19
CA LEU A 451 -5.80 -14.05 47.63
C LEU A 451 -4.96 -15.08 48.36
N ASN A 452 -4.28 -14.64 49.41
CA ASN A 452 -3.68 -15.47 50.44
C ASN A 452 -4.32 -15.11 51.78
N LEU A 453 -4.94 -16.08 52.44
CA LEU A 453 -5.61 -15.90 53.72
C LEU A 453 -4.85 -16.69 54.79
N SER A 454 -4.55 -16.05 55.91
CA SER A 454 -4.02 -16.68 57.11
C SER A 454 -5.02 -16.51 58.24
N ASN A 455 -5.34 -17.61 58.92
CA ASN A 455 -6.23 -17.66 60.06
C ASN A 455 -5.52 -18.29 61.26
N ASP A 456 -5.52 -17.58 62.38
CA ASP A 456 -4.88 -18.04 63.59
C ASP A 456 -5.66 -17.68 64.86
N TYR A 457 -5.52 -18.53 65.88
CA TYR A 457 -5.94 -18.22 67.23
C TYR A 457 -4.73 -17.69 68.01
N SER A 458 -4.57 -16.38 68.04
CA SER A 458 -3.37 -15.73 68.56
C SER A 458 -3.25 -15.76 70.09
N ASP A 459 -4.38 -15.85 70.80
CA ASP A 459 -4.42 -16.05 72.25
C ASP A 459 -5.69 -16.81 72.69
N PHE A 460 -5.56 -17.54 73.78
CA PHE A 460 -6.66 -18.13 74.51
C PHE A 460 -6.46 -17.96 76.01
N SER A 461 -7.23 -17.06 76.62
CA SER A 461 -7.11 -16.73 78.03
C SER A 461 -8.48 -16.55 78.66
N ASP A 462 -8.67 -17.12 79.86
CA ASP A 462 -9.90 -17.01 80.66
C ASP A 462 -11.22 -17.31 79.91
N GLY A 463 -11.17 -18.17 78.88
CA GLY A 463 -12.35 -18.56 78.10
C GLY A 463 -12.62 -17.68 76.87
N THR A 464 -11.80 -16.65 76.63
CA THR A 464 -11.85 -15.79 75.45
C THR A 464 -10.80 -16.24 74.44
N ALA A 465 -11.21 -16.44 73.19
CA ALA A 465 -10.33 -16.70 72.06
C ALA A 465 -10.15 -15.41 71.24
N THR A 466 -8.90 -15.07 70.91
CA THR A 466 -8.60 -14.01 69.93
C THR A 466 -8.38 -14.66 68.57
N VAL A 467 -9.16 -14.22 67.58
CA VAL A 467 -9.04 -14.65 66.18
C VAL A 467 -8.30 -13.56 65.42
N SER A 468 -7.23 -13.94 64.74
CA SER A 468 -6.40 -13.06 63.91
C SER A 468 -6.45 -13.54 62.46
N LEU A 469 -6.99 -12.71 61.58
CA LEU A 469 -7.10 -12.98 60.14
C LEU A 469 -6.21 -12.00 59.36
N THR A 470 -5.42 -12.52 58.44
CA THR A 470 -4.58 -11.72 57.53
C THR A 470 -4.94 -12.08 56.09
N LEU A 471 -5.48 -11.12 55.35
CA LEU A 471 -5.78 -11.24 53.92
C LEU A 471 -4.77 -10.46 53.11
N GLU A 472 -4.06 -11.13 52.21
CA GLU A 472 -3.05 -10.55 51.33
C GLU A 472 -3.46 -10.75 49.87
N ASN A 473 -3.30 -9.71 49.04
CA ASN A 473 -3.40 -9.85 47.59
C ASN A 473 -2.00 -10.11 47.02
N THR A 474 -1.74 -11.36 46.67
CA THR A 474 -0.50 -11.84 46.05
C THR A 474 -0.54 -11.80 44.51
N GLY A 475 -1.65 -11.33 43.93
CA GLY A 475 -1.84 -11.25 42.48
C GLY A 475 -1.26 -9.99 41.87
N THR A 476 -1.68 -9.71 40.63
CA THR A 476 -1.17 -8.64 39.77
C THR A 476 -2.21 -7.55 39.50
N ALA A 477 -3.47 -7.78 39.85
CA ALA A 477 -4.53 -6.77 39.80
C ALA A 477 -5.12 -6.52 41.18
N ASP A 478 -5.81 -5.39 41.32
CA ASP A 478 -6.61 -5.08 42.50
C ASP A 478 -7.67 -6.15 42.78
N ALA A 479 -7.89 -6.42 44.07
CA ALA A 479 -8.98 -7.25 44.57
C ALA A 479 -10.08 -6.34 45.12
N TYR A 480 -11.25 -6.35 44.48
CA TYR A 480 -12.42 -5.55 44.85
C TYR A 480 -13.39 -6.35 45.71
N GLN A 481 -14.28 -5.65 46.41
CA GLN A 481 -15.39 -6.24 47.18
C GLN A 481 -14.96 -7.44 48.04
N SER A 482 -13.82 -7.32 48.72
CA SER A 482 -13.29 -8.46 49.47
C SER A 482 -14.15 -8.76 50.69
N VAL A 483 -14.43 -10.05 50.89
CA VAL A 483 -15.26 -10.57 51.97
C VAL A 483 -14.55 -11.75 52.59
N ILE A 484 -14.46 -11.78 53.92
CA ILE A 484 -14.01 -12.94 54.70
C ILE A 484 -15.17 -13.41 55.54
N THR A 485 -15.50 -14.69 55.47
CA THR A 485 -16.48 -15.34 56.32
C THR A 485 -15.82 -16.39 57.18
N GLU A 486 -16.09 -16.37 58.47
CA GLU A 486 -15.71 -17.44 59.38
C GLU A 486 -16.90 -17.92 60.19
N THR A 487 -17.01 -19.25 60.34
CA THR A 487 -18.13 -19.87 61.03
C THR A 487 -17.72 -20.54 62.33
N PHE A 488 -18.54 -20.34 63.37
CA PHE A 488 -18.37 -20.93 64.69
C PHE A 488 -19.64 -21.70 65.12
N ASP A 489 -19.46 -22.75 65.93
CA ASP A 489 -20.58 -23.51 66.50
C ASP A 489 -21.22 -22.74 67.66
N ALA A 490 -22.49 -22.35 67.52
CA ALA A 490 -23.23 -21.59 68.54
C ALA A 490 -23.50 -22.38 69.82
N SER A 491 -23.27 -23.71 69.83
CA SER A 491 -23.29 -24.51 71.06
C SER A 491 -22.00 -24.42 71.88
N ILE A 492 -20.94 -23.86 71.28
CA ILE A 492 -19.62 -23.74 71.89
C ILE A 492 -19.25 -22.30 72.19
N PHE A 493 -19.58 -21.36 71.29
CA PHE A 493 -19.25 -19.94 71.45
C PHE A 493 -20.48 -19.06 71.71
N ASP A 494 -20.29 -17.97 72.46
CA ASP A 494 -21.34 -16.96 72.70
C ASP A 494 -21.31 -15.87 71.63
N VAL A 495 -22.33 -15.84 70.77
CA VAL A 495 -22.48 -14.82 69.71
C VAL A 495 -22.41 -13.38 70.24
N ASN A 496 -22.87 -13.13 71.48
CA ASN A 496 -22.94 -11.78 72.04
C ASN A 496 -21.60 -11.30 72.61
N SER A 497 -20.60 -12.18 72.68
CA SER A 497 -19.25 -11.85 73.14
C SER A 497 -18.34 -11.29 72.04
N ILE A 498 -18.76 -11.40 70.78
CA ILE A 498 -17.93 -11.01 69.64
C ILE A 498 -17.64 -9.52 69.67
N THR A 499 -16.36 -9.19 69.81
CA THR A 499 -15.89 -7.80 69.89
C THR A 499 -14.75 -7.62 68.91
N ALA A 500 -14.91 -6.67 67.99
CA ALA A 500 -13.84 -6.28 67.08
C ALA A 500 -12.71 -5.56 67.84
N THR A 501 -11.48 -6.02 67.66
CA THR A 501 -10.27 -5.40 68.22
C THR A 501 -9.56 -4.56 67.17
N THR A 502 -9.37 -5.13 65.97
CA THR A 502 -8.72 -4.48 64.83
C THR A 502 -9.56 -4.72 63.59
N ILE A 503 -10.07 -3.64 62.99
CA ILE A 503 -10.73 -3.66 61.67
C ILE A 503 -10.07 -2.55 60.86
N PRO A 504 -9.46 -2.84 59.70
CA PRO A 504 -8.90 -1.83 58.82
C PRO A 504 -9.96 -0.82 58.40
N ALA A 505 -9.53 0.40 58.06
CA ALA A 505 -10.42 1.37 57.41
C ALA A 505 -10.98 0.76 56.11
N GLY A 506 -12.23 1.07 55.77
CA GLY A 506 -12.90 0.52 54.58
C GLY A 506 -13.65 -0.80 54.83
N TYR A 507 -13.45 -1.45 55.98
CA TYR A 507 -14.11 -2.71 56.32
C TYR A 507 -15.08 -2.56 57.49
N GLU A 508 -16.05 -3.46 57.54
CA GLU A 508 -16.92 -3.68 58.70
C GLU A 508 -16.94 -5.15 59.13
N LEU A 509 -17.22 -5.37 60.42
CA LEU A 509 -17.51 -6.68 60.98
C LEU A 509 -19.02 -6.79 61.19
N VAL A 510 -19.63 -7.79 60.55
CA VAL A 510 -21.04 -8.14 60.66
C VAL A 510 -21.15 -9.54 61.26
N VAL A 511 -22.00 -9.71 62.26
CA VAL A 511 -22.26 -11.02 62.88
C VAL A 511 -23.68 -11.44 62.60
N SER A 512 -23.88 -12.70 62.23
CA SER A 512 -25.18 -13.33 62.16
C SER A 512 -25.19 -14.71 62.82
N GLU A 513 -26.35 -15.16 63.29
CA GLU A 513 -26.54 -16.52 63.80
C GLU A 513 -27.76 -17.13 63.15
N ALA A 514 -27.58 -18.27 62.50
CA ALA A 514 -28.67 -19.03 61.90
C ALA A 514 -28.39 -20.54 62.00
N GLY A 515 -29.40 -21.31 62.40
CA GLY A 515 -29.30 -22.77 62.41
C GLY A 515 -28.25 -23.35 63.37
N GLY A 516 -27.86 -22.62 64.42
CA GLY A 516 -26.82 -23.04 65.37
C GLY A 516 -25.38 -22.75 64.90
N ILE A 517 -25.22 -21.97 63.83
CA ILE A 517 -23.93 -21.51 63.34
C ILE A 517 -23.88 -19.99 63.49
N ILE A 518 -22.81 -19.50 64.10
CA ILE A 518 -22.44 -18.08 64.11
C ILE A 518 -21.59 -17.85 62.88
N THR A 519 -21.90 -16.82 62.09
CA THR A 519 -21.09 -16.38 60.95
C THR A 519 -20.60 -14.97 61.22
N VAL A 520 -19.28 -14.82 61.30
CA VAL A 520 -18.59 -13.52 61.28
C VAL A 520 -18.25 -13.22 59.84
N THR A 521 -18.69 -12.06 59.35
CA THR A 521 -18.41 -11.55 58.02
C THR A 521 -17.62 -10.26 58.14
N LEU A 522 -16.42 -10.23 57.59
CA LEU A 522 -15.61 -9.04 57.39
C LEU A 522 -15.77 -8.65 55.93
N GLN A 523 -16.34 -7.50 55.64
CA GLN A 523 -16.63 -7.07 54.26
C GLN A 523 -16.31 -5.61 54.06
N THR A 524 -16.08 -5.20 52.81
CA THR A 524 -15.93 -3.79 52.45
C THR A 524 -17.24 -3.03 52.68
N LEU A 525 -17.16 -1.70 52.87
CA LEU A 525 -18.30 -0.82 53.10
C LEU A 525 -19.11 -0.48 51.82
N GLY A 526 -18.69 -0.98 50.66
CA GLY A 526 -19.39 -0.85 49.37
C GLY A 526 -19.13 0.46 48.62
N ASP A 527 -18.05 1.18 48.92
CA ASP A 527 -17.56 2.32 48.12
C ASP A 527 -16.19 2.00 47.51
N GLU A 528 -16.22 1.41 46.32
CA GLU A 528 -15.01 0.99 45.59
C GLU A 528 -14.16 2.17 45.07
N THR A 529 -14.61 3.42 45.24
CA THR A 529 -13.78 4.60 44.98
C THR A 529 -12.90 4.98 46.17
N ASP A 530 -13.19 4.42 47.35
CA ASP A 530 -12.36 4.55 48.54
C ASP A 530 -11.20 3.55 48.44
N PRO A 531 -9.94 4.01 48.30
CA PRO A 531 -8.80 3.11 48.19
C PRO A 531 -8.62 2.23 49.43
N ALA A 532 -9.20 2.57 50.58
CA ALA A 532 -9.18 1.71 51.77
C ALA A 532 -10.00 0.42 51.61
N GLN A 533 -10.85 0.32 50.59
CA GLN A 533 -11.72 -0.83 50.31
C GLN A 533 -11.18 -1.73 49.19
N VAL A 534 -10.11 -1.30 48.53
CA VAL A 534 -9.47 -2.03 47.44
C VAL A 534 -8.19 -2.63 47.98
N LEU A 535 -7.99 -3.94 47.80
CA LEU A 535 -6.76 -4.60 48.21
C LEU A 535 -5.83 -4.70 47.00
N SER A 536 -4.90 -3.76 46.88
CA SER A 536 -3.98 -3.70 45.73
C SER A 536 -2.90 -4.79 45.76
N PRO A 537 -2.23 -5.08 44.63
CA PRO A 537 -1.13 -6.05 44.58
C PRO A 537 -0.06 -5.82 45.67
N GLY A 538 0.20 -6.87 46.45
CA GLY A 538 1.14 -6.87 47.58
C GLY A 538 0.62 -6.24 48.87
N GLU A 539 -0.62 -5.75 48.90
CA GLU A 539 -1.22 -5.19 50.10
C GLU A 539 -1.78 -6.28 51.03
N THR A 540 -1.85 -5.95 52.32
CA THR A 540 -2.36 -6.84 53.36
C THR A 540 -3.34 -6.12 54.28
N ALA A 541 -4.51 -6.71 54.47
CA ALA A 541 -5.51 -6.32 55.46
C ALA A 541 -5.47 -7.26 56.67
N ASN A 542 -5.38 -6.68 57.88
CA ASN A 542 -5.28 -7.43 59.13
C ASN A 542 -6.52 -7.20 59.99
N PHE A 543 -7.16 -8.27 60.43
CA PHE A 543 -8.37 -8.25 61.23
C PHE A 543 -8.16 -9.00 62.52
N GLU A 544 -8.74 -8.48 63.60
CA GLU A 544 -8.71 -9.13 64.90
C GLU A 544 -10.05 -8.92 65.62
N PHE A 545 -10.61 -10.01 66.14
CA PHE A 545 -11.78 -9.97 67.02
C PHE A 545 -11.67 -11.05 68.09
N THR A 546 -12.38 -10.86 69.20
CA THR A 546 -12.46 -11.84 70.29
C THR A 546 -13.80 -12.54 70.31
N ILE A 547 -13.84 -13.78 70.76
CA ILE A 547 -15.06 -14.55 71.00
C ILE A 547 -14.91 -15.45 72.23
N ASP A 548 -15.92 -15.47 73.10
CA ASP A 548 -15.94 -16.24 74.34
C ASP A 548 -16.57 -17.61 74.14
N LEU A 549 -16.06 -18.62 74.85
CA LEU A 549 -16.71 -19.91 74.98
C LEU A 549 -17.91 -19.81 75.92
N LEU A 550 -18.98 -20.53 75.58
CA LEU A 550 -20.11 -20.73 76.47
C LEU A 550 -19.68 -21.51 77.73
N PRO A 551 -20.20 -21.16 78.91
CA PRO A 551 -19.93 -21.89 80.14
C PRO A 551 -20.26 -23.38 80.01
N GLY A 552 -19.28 -24.26 80.25
CA GLY A 552 -19.46 -25.71 80.20
C GLY A 552 -19.15 -26.37 78.85
N ALA A 553 -18.65 -25.63 77.87
CA ALA A 553 -18.06 -26.20 76.65
C ALA A 553 -17.01 -27.27 77.03
N SER A 554 -17.18 -28.50 76.53
CA SER A 554 -16.34 -29.66 76.87
C SER A 554 -15.33 -30.02 75.77
N ALA A 555 -15.10 -29.13 74.82
CA ALA A 555 -14.16 -29.34 73.72
C ALA A 555 -12.71 -29.18 74.21
N THR A 556 -11.82 -30.08 73.77
CA THR A 556 -10.36 -29.97 74.00
C THR A 556 -9.64 -29.27 72.85
N SER A 557 -10.29 -29.20 71.69
CA SER A 557 -9.85 -28.47 70.50
C SER A 557 -11.06 -28.11 69.64
N ILE A 558 -11.03 -26.94 68.99
CA ILE A 558 -12.05 -26.49 68.05
C ILE A 558 -11.37 -26.09 66.76
N THR A 559 -11.89 -26.57 65.63
CA THR A 559 -11.46 -26.12 64.30
C THR A 559 -12.47 -25.13 63.74
N SER A 560 -12.00 -24.02 63.21
CA SER A 560 -12.78 -23.11 62.38
C SER A 560 -12.10 -22.97 61.01
N THR A 561 -12.85 -22.48 60.04
CA THR A 561 -12.32 -22.20 58.70
C THR A 561 -12.78 -20.82 58.31
N ALA A 562 -11.83 -19.99 57.95
CA ALA A 562 -12.08 -18.70 57.33
C ALA A 562 -12.00 -18.89 55.82
N ASP A 563 -13.00 -18.37 55.11
CA ASP A 563 -13.07 -18.34 53.65
C ASP A 563 -13.07 -16.88 53.22
N ALA A 564 -12.22 -16.52 52.28
CA ALA A 564 -12.13 -15.19 51.68
C ALA A 564 -12.52 -15.25 50.21
N SER A 565 -13.18 -14.20 49.73
CA SER A 565 -13.47 -13.97 48.31
C SER A 565 -13.27 -12.51 47.93
N ALA A 566 -12.90 -12.25 46.68
CA ALA A 566 -12.84 -10.91 46.10
C ALA A 566 -13.16 -10.97 44.60
N THR A 567 -13.49 -9.84 43.99
CA THR A 567 -13.87 -9.72 42.59
C THR A 567 -12.80 -8.97 41.76
N THR A 568 -12.82 -9.18 40.44
CA THR A 568 -11.86 -8.56 39.51
C THR A 568 -12.25 -7.16 39.03
N LEU A 569 -13.50 -6.74 39.19
CA LEU A 569 -13.99 -5.43 38.77
C LEU A 569 -14.48 -4.58 39.95
N PRO A 570 -14.40 -3.24 39.84
CA PRO A 570 -15.07 -2.37 40.78
C PRO A 570 -16.58 -2.33 40.52
N GLY A 571 -17.38 -2.51 41.58
CA GLY A 571 -18.81 -2.17 41.61
C GLY A 571 -19.78 -3.36 41.76
N ASP A 572 -20.93 -3.10 42.40
CA ASP A 572 -21.95 -4.12 42.73
C ASP A 572 -23.11 -4.18 41.72
N ASP A 573 -22.95 -3.63 40.51
CA ASP A 573 -24.03 -3.72 39.52
C ASP A 573 -24.14 -5.14 38.93
N ALA A 574 -25.37 -5.59 38.70
CA ALA A 574 -25.65 -6.95 38.25
C ALA A 574 -25.03 -7.28 36.87
N THR A 575 -24.62 -6.26 36.11
CA THR A 575 -23.95 -6.39 34.82
C THR A 575 -22.45 -6.62 34.96
N ALA A 576 -21.78 -5.96 35.90
CA ALA A 576 -20.39 -6.19 36.26
C ALA A 576 -20.21 -7.59 36.89
N GLN A 577 -21.10 -7.95 37.83
CA GLN A 577 -21.10 -9.26 38.50
C GLN A 577 -21.23 -10.46 37.55
N ALA A 578 -21.88 -10.28 36.40
CA ALA A 578 -22.02 -11.35 35.41
C ALA A 578 -20.74 -11.59 34.60
N ASN A 579 -19.80 -10.65 34.60
CA ASN A 579 -18.65 -10.64 33.69
C ASN A 579 -17.29 -10.63 34.40
N GLU A 580 -17.25 -10.29 35.69
CA GLU A 580 -16.06 -10.39 36.52
C GLU A 580 -15.76 -11.84 36.95
N ARG A 581 -14.58 -12.04 37.54
CA ARG A 581 -14.16 -13.28 38.18
C ARG A 581 -14.11 -13.10 39.70
N THR A 582 -14.64 -14.09 40.42
CA THR A 582 -14.43 -14.21 41.86
C THR A 582 -13.20 -15.07 42.14
N VAL A 583 -12.26 -14.54 42.90
CA VAL A 583 -11.11 -15.27 43.44
C VAL A 583 -11.37 -15.62 44.89
N THR A 584 -10.88 -16.77 45.36
CA THR A 584 -11.16 -17.28 46.69
C THR A 584 -9.91 -17.83 47.38
N ALA A 585 -9.83 -17.70 48.69
CA ALA A 585 -8.84 -18.36 49.55
C ALA A 585 -9.53 -18.94 50.79
N SER A 586 -8.95 -19.96 51.41
CA SER A 586 -9.50 -20.56 52.64
C SER A 586 -8.36 -20.99 53.54
N ASP A 587 -8.48 -20.76 54.85
CA ASP A 587 -7.51 -21.24 55.83
C ASP A 587 -8.18 -21.79 57.09
N PRO A 588 -7.99 -23.09 57.41
CA PRO A 588 -8.49 -23.67 58.65
C PRO A 588 -7.55 -23.40 59.84
N ALA A 589 -8.11 -22.88 60.93
CA ALA A 589 -7.41 -22.71 62.19
C ALA A 589 -7.89 -23.70 63.25
N ASN A 590 -7.04 -24.01 64.24
CA ASN A 590 -7.38 -24.89 65.35
C ASN A 590 -7.07 -24.23 66.70
N LEU A 591 -8.13 -23.96 67.46
CA LEU A 591 -8.04 -23.50 68.84
C LEU A 591 -7.84 -24.69 69.78
N GLY A 592 -6.73 -24.73 70.49
CA GLY A 592 -6.53 -25.66 71.59
C GLY A 592 -7.15 -25.12 72.88
N ILE A 593 -7.94 -25.94 73.59
CA ILE A 593 -8.53 -25.56 74.89
C ILE A 593 -7.86 -26.35 76.01
N PRO A 594 -7.34 -25.70 77.07
CA PRO A 594 -6.81 -26.40 78.24
C PRO A 594 -7.92 -27.14 79.00
N ALA A 595 -7.63 -28.35 79.45
CA ALA A 595 -8.54 -29.15 80.27
C ALA A 595 -7.79 -29.69 81.48
N LEU A 596 -7.96 -29.05 82.63
CA LEU A 596 -7.24 -29.41 83.84
C LEU A 596 -7.93 -30.56 84.57
N SER A 597 -7.13 -31.57 84.92
CA SER A 597 -7.50 -32.63 85.86
C SER A 597 -6.58 -32.58 87.07
N ALA A 598 -7.13 -32.76 88.27
CA ALA A 598 -6.34 -32.76 89.50
C ALA A 598 -6.46 -34.12 90.21
N ALA A 599 -5.32 -34.69 90.58
CA ALA A 599 -5.24 -35.87 91.44
C ALA A 599 -4.59 -35.49 92.77
N LYS A 600 -5.16 -35.98 93.87
CA LYS A 600 -4.63 -35.78 95.22
C LYS A 600 -4.17 -37.11 95.79
N THR A 601 -2.90 -37.21 96.14
CA THR A 601 -2.34 -38.33 96.88
C THR A 601 -1.93 -37.88 98.27
N VAL A 602 -1.95 -38.80 99.23
CA VAL A 602 -1.54 -38.55 100.61
C VAL A 602 -0.57 -39.63 101.03
N VAL A 603 0.51 -39.22 101.67
CA VAL A 603 1.50 -40.10 102.27
C VAL A 603 1.64 -39.71 103.73
N ASP A 604 1.66 -40.72 104.60
CA ASP A 604 2.09 -40.52 105.98
C ASP A 604 3.61 -40.46 106.02
N ASP A 605 4.16 -39.33 106.50
CA ASP A 605 5.60 -39.09 106.48
C ASP A 605 6.36 -40.08 107.36
N ASN A 606 5.71 -40.69 108.36
CA ASN A 606 6.30 -41.72 109.21
C ASN A 606 6.18 -43.15 108.64
N GLY A 607 5.36 -43.33 107.60
CA GLY A 607 5.01 -44.61 106.97
C GLY A 607 4.10 -45.51 107.83
N GLY A 608 3.03 -46.06 107.25
CA GLY A 608 2.12 -46.97 107.94
C GLY A 608 0.66 -46.61 107.71
N ASN A 609 -0.21 -46.98 108.66
CA ASN A 609 -1.59 -46.48 108.70
C ASN A 609 -1.60 -45.12 109.40
N VAL A 610 -2.47 -44.21 108.97
CA VAL A 610 -2.60 -42.87 109.55
C VAL A 610 -3.08 -42.92 111.01
N GLU A 611 -2.30 -42.37 111.94
CA GLU A 611 -2.60 -42.28 113.38
C GLU A 611 -2.74 -40.81 113.89
N PRO A 612 -3.42 -40.58 115.03
CA PRO A 612 -3.55 -39.23 115.59
C PRO A 612 -2.19 -38.63 116.04
N GLY A 613 -1.80 -37.53 115.39
CA GLY A 613 -0.53 -36.84 115.67
C GLY A 613 0.47 -36.89 114.50
N ASP A 614 0.17 -37.68 113.46
CA ASP A 614 1.03 -37.84 112.29
C ASP A 614 1.03 -36.61 111.36
N VAL A 615 2.15 -36.43 110.66
CA VAL A 615 2.31 -35.41 109.63
C VAL A 615 2.04 -36.07 108.28
N LEU A 616 1.03 -35.58 107.57
CA LEU A 616 0.66 -36.08 106.25
C LEU A 616 1.11 -35.11 105.17
N THR A 617 1.91 -35.60 104.23
CA THR A 617 2.22 -34.88 103.00
C THR A 617 1.16 -35.17 101.95
N TYR A 618 0.49 -34.12 101.50
CA TYR A 618 -0.42 -34.18 100.35
C TYR A 618 0.29 -33.71 99.09
N THR A 619 0.26 -34.50 98.04
CA THR A 619 0.69 -34.09 96.70
C THR A 619 -0.54 -33.89 95.84
N ILE A 620 -0.69 -32.70 95.27
CA ILE A 620 -1.70 -32.40 94.26
C ILE A 620 -0.97 -32.33 92.93
N THR A 621 -1.31 -33.23 92.01
CA THR A 621 -0.82 -33.20 90.63
C THR A 621 -1.93 -32.67 89.74
N VAL A 622 -1.68 -31.53 89.13
CA VAL A 622 -2.58 -30.94 88.11
C VAL A 622 -2.00 -31.29 86.75
N ASN A 623 -2.79 -32.00 85.92
CA ASN A 623 -2.43 -32.35 84.56
C ASN A 623 -3.33 -31.59 83.60
N ASN A 624 -2.73 -30.89 82.64
CA ASN A 624 -3.46 -30.40 81.48
C ASN A 624 -3.63 -31.55 80.48
N THR A 625 -4.87 -31.98 80.29
CA THR A 625 -5.30 -33.03 79.37
C THR A 625 -5.96 -32.48 78.10
N GLY A 626 -6.04 -31.15 77.98
CA GLY A 626 -6.62 -30.45 76.83
C GLY A 626 -5.61 -30.20 75.72
N GLY A 627 -6.09 -29.67 74.60
CA GLY A 627 -5.28 -29.34 73.42
C GLY A 627 -4.59 -27.97 73.48
N GLY A 628 -5.00 -27.10 74.41
CA GLY A 628 -4.43 -25.76 74.60
C GLY A 628 -3.50 -25.68 75.79
N ALA A 629 -2.61 -24.67 75.83
CA ALA A 629 -1.79 -24.41 77.00
C ALA A 629 -2.65 -23.92 78.17
N ALA A 630 -2.35 -24.39 79.38
CA ALA A 630 -2.99 -23.86 80.59
C ALA A 630 -2.11 -22.73 81.14
N THR A 631 -2.61 -21.50 81.08
CA THR A 631 -1.95 -20.31 81.61
C THR A 631 -2.46 -20.02 83.02
N ASN A 632 -1.64 -19.37 83.86
CA ASN A 632 -2.01 -18.96 85.24
C ASN A 632 -2.47 -20.10 86.21
N VAL A 633 -1.91 -21.31 86.08
CA VAL A 633 -2.27 -22.53 86.87
C VAL A 633 -1.68 -22.54 88.28
#